data_AF-A0A7G1H0R3-F1
#
_entry.id   AF-A0A7G1H0R3-F1
#
_cell.length_a   1.000
_cell.length_b   1.000
_cell.length_c   1.000
_cell.angle_alpha   90.00
_cell.angle_beta   90.00
_cell.angle_gamma   90.00
#
_symmetry.space_group_name_H-M   'P 1'
#
loop_
_entity.id
_entity.type
_entity.pdbx_description
1 polymer ?
#
loop_
_entity_poly.entity_id
_entity_poly.type
_entity_poly.pdbx_seq_one_letter_code
_entity_poly.pdbx_strand_id
1 'polypeptide(L)'
;MKKRVWFFIAVAVIAAVAVLTVSNRKVVEAAKKTTFKGIAYIAGHGGHLAVIDLSKMESPTDIEKGRIVITEAGSEMEGVIAGMEFEKVKKSGGTHGSALVGGGKKLVVGLLNGNVVTYDLKTGEKSKPMSVGKKFCDAVVGPDGNIYLEDMADGHVYVWDPKGLKVVDKFPIGKAVCGIAWTKGLDKAYVSDMPQGIVYVIDWKTKKTIKEIKDPEMTFIHQIKMAPDMRHLWISAPNEFDPGLKPGTHKS
;
A
#
# COMPACT_ATOMS: atom_id res chain seq x y z
N MET A 1 -97.41 -7.22 19.76
CA MET A 1 -96.03 -6.76 19.42
C MET A 1 -95.48 -7.67 18.32
N LYS A 2 -95.04 -7.06 17.20
CA LYS A 2 -94.71 -7.73 15.93
C LYS A 2 -93.40 -8.55 16.03
N LYS A 3 -93.43 -9.83 15.63
CA LYS A 3 -92.25 -10.68 15.43
C LYS A 3 -91.51 -10.20 14.17
N ARG A 4 -90.29 -9.69 14.31
CA ARG A 4 -89.39 -9.38 13.18
C ARG A 4 -88.51 -10.60 12.90
N VAL A 5 -88.71 -11.17 11.71
CA VAL A 5 -87.88 -12.20 11.09
C VAL A 5 -86.56 -11.55 10.70
N TRP A 6 -85.43 -12.15 11.11
CA TRP A 6 -84.10 -11.73 10.68
C TRP A 6 -83.72 -12.50 9.41
N PHE A 7 -83.38 -11.77 8.35
CA PHE A 7 -82.78 -12.31 7.13
C PHE A 7 -81.31 -12.65 7.41
N PHE A 8 -80.91 -13.89 7.12
CA PHE A 8 -79.53 -14.32 7.11
C PHE A 8 -78.83 -13.82 5.84
N ILE A 9 -77.73 -13.09 5.98
CA ILE A 9 -76.75 -12.89 4.91
C ILE A 9 -75.56 -13.79 5.22
N ALA A 10 -75.37 -14.83 4.43
CA ALA A 10 -74.21 -15.71 4.50
C ALA A 10 -73.00 -14.98 3.91
N VAL A 11 -72.01 -14.67 4.74
CA VAL A 11 -70.70 -14.17 4.30
C VAL A 11 -69.81 -15.38 4.04
N ALA A 12 -69.45 -15.60 2.78
CA ALA A 12 -68.47 -16.62 2.39
C ALA A 12 -67.07 -16.17 2.81
N VAL A 13 -66.47 -16.86 3.78
CA VAL A 13 -65.06 -16.68 4.14
C VAL A 13 -64.20 -17.52 3.21
N ILE A 14 -63.48 -16.88 2.28
CA ILE A 14 -62.46 -17.55 1.47
C ILE A 14 -61.17 -17.58 2.31
N ALA A 15 -60.80 -18.76 2.81
CA ALA A 15 -59.52 -18.96 3.47
C ALA A 15 -58.41 -19.08 2.40
N ALA A 16 -57.59 -18.03 2.26
CA ALA A 16 -56.37 -18.10 1.46
C ALA A 16 -55.31 -18.90 2.25
N VAL A 17 -54.99 -20.11 1.80
CA VAL A 17 -53.85 -20.88 2.34
C VAL A 17 -52.58 -20.32 1.70
N ALA A 18 -51.87 -19.48 2.44
CA ALA A 18 -50.51 -19.10 2.09
C ALA A 18 -49.58 -20.28 2.37
N VAL A 19 -49.13 -20.98 1.32
CA VAL A 19 -48.05 -21.97 1.44
C VAL A 19 -46.75 -21.20 1.60
N LEU A 20 -46.32 -20.99 2.86
CA LEU A 20 -44.97 -20.54 3.16
C LEU A 20 -44.01 -21.69 2.88
N THR A 21 -43.38 -21.68 1.71
CA THR A 21 -42.19 -22.50 1.48
C THR A 21 -41.06 -21.95 2.36
N VAL A 22 -40.88 -22.54 3.53
CA VAL A 22 -39.66 -22.34 4.32
C VAL A 22 -38.53 -23.02 3.55
N SER A 23 -37.80 -22.24 2.76
CA SER A 23 -36.51 -22.64 2.23
C SER A 23 -35.63 -22.99 3.44
N ASN A 24 -35.29 -24.26 3.62
CA ASN A 24 -34.24 -24.68 4.54
C ASN A 24 -32.92 -24.08 4.07
N ARG A 25 -32.68 -22.81 4.39
CA ARG A 25 -31.36 -22.20 4.28
C ARG A 25 -30.53 -22.84 5.39
N LYS A 26 -29.67 -23.79 5.03
CA LYS A 26 -28.55 -24.16 5.92
C LYS A 26 -27.82 -22.85 6.23
N VAL A 27 -27.79 -22.48 7.51
CA VAL A 27 -26.85 -21.47 7.99
C VAL A 27 -25.48 -22.04 7.65
N VAL A 28 -24.84 -21.49 6.61
CA VAL A 28 -23.45 -21.80 6.32
C VAL A 28 -22.69 -21.18 7.47
N GLU A 29 -22.20 -22.02 8.37
CA GLU A 29 -21.33 -21.60 9.46
C GLU A 29 -20.19 -20.79 8.84
N ALA A 30 -19.99 -19.56 9.33
CA ALA A 30 -19.01 -18.65 8.73
C ALA A 30 -17.66 -19.37 8.64
N ALA A 31 -17.13 -19.51 7.43
CA ALA A 31 -15.86 -20.20 7.20
C ALA A 31 -14.82 -19.63 8.18
N LYS A 32 -14.14 -20.51 8.91
CA LYS A 32 -13.12 -20.12 9.88
C LYS A 32 -12.13 -19.20 9.16
N LYS A 33 -12.00 -17.96 9.65
CA LYS A 33 -11.19 -16.93 9.00
C LYS A 33 -9.77 -17.45 8.81
N THR A 34 -9.24 -17.40 7.59
CA THR A 34 -7.85 -17.79 7.33
C THR A 34 -6.93 -16.85 8.10
N THR A 35 -6.09 -17.40 8.98
CA THR A 35 -5.12 -16.66 9.79
C THR A 35 -3.69 -16.99 9.36
N PHE A 36 -2.75 -16.08 9.61
CA PHE A 36 -1.33 -16.29 9.32
C PHE A 36 -0.50 -16.08 10.58
N LYS A 37 0.61 -16.81 10.74
CA LYS A 37 1.57 -16.50 11.80
C LYS A 37 2.44 -15.34 11.34
N GLY A 38 2.26 -14.16 11.93
CA GLY A 38 3.11 -13.01 11.64
C GLY A 38 2.52 -11.69 12.11
N ILE A 39 3.36 -10.66 12.08
CA ILE A 39 2.97 -9.27 12.28
C ILE A 39 3.13 -8.55 10.94
N ALA A 40 2.11 -7.80 10.54
CA ALA A 40 2.20 -6.88 9.41
C ALA A 40 2.43 -5.45 9.93
N TYR A 41 3.40 -4.78 9.33
CA TYR A 41 3.64 -3.35 9.49
C TYR A 41 3.18 -2.67 8.22
N ILE A 42 2.24 -1.74 8.33
CA ILE A 42 1.64 -1.07 7.18
C ILE A 42 1.93 0.41 7.30
N ALA A 43 2.75 0.91 6.39
CA ALA A 43 2.93 2.32 6.17
C ALA A 43 1.84 2.82 5.23
N GLY A 44 1.37 4.03 5.49
CA GLY A 44 0.50 4.75 4.58
C GLY A 44 0.83 6.22 4.66
N HIS A 45 0.29 7.01 3.74
CA HIS A 45 0.56 8.44 3.58
C HIS A 45 0.35 9.26 4.88
N GLY A 46 -0.43 8.75 5.83
CA GLY A 46 -0.59 9.31 7.17
C GLY A 46 0.48 8.83 8.16
N GLY A 47 1.00 9.72 9.01
CA GLY A 47 2.24 9.57 9.78
C GLY A 47 2.24 8.56 10.93
N HIS A 48 1.39 7.54 10.86
CA HIS A 48 1.45 6.37 11.72
C HIS A 48 1.64 5.11 10.89
N LEU A 49 2.46 4.20 11.39
CA LEU A 49 2.54 2.83 10.90
C LEU A 49 1.52 1.98 11.66
N ALA A 50 0.63 1.29 10.95
CA ALA A 50 -0.27 0.32 11.56
C ALA A 50 0.43 -1.00 11.82
N VAL A 51 0.19 -1.61 12.98
CA VAL A 51 0.72 -2.91 13.37
C VAL A 51 -0.44 -3.89 13.52
N ILE A 52 -0.44 -4.97 12.73
CA ILE A 52 -1.51 -5.97 12.72
C ILE A 52 -0.94 -7.33 13.07
N ASP A 53 -1.53 -7.97 14.08
CA ASP A 53 -1.30 -9.39 14.36
C ASP A 53 -2.15 -10.24 13.41
N LEU A 54 -1.48 -10.82 12.41
CA LEU A 54 -2.13 -11.63 11.37
C LEU A 54 -2.68 -12.96 11.91
N SER A 55 -2.31 -13.35 13.13
CA SER A 55 -2.87 -14.54 13.76
C SER A 55 -4.28 -14.30 14.26
N LYS A 56 -4.62 -13.03 14.54
CA LYS A 56 -5.95 -12.59 14.97
C LYS A 56 -6.81 -12.15 13.80
N MET A 57 -6.19 -11.59 12.76
CA MET A 57 -6.90 -11.02 11.59
C MET A 57 -7.96 -9.98 12.01
N GLU A 58 -7.72 -9.31 13.13
CA GLU A 58 -8.53 -8.22 13.66
C GLU A 58 -7.82 -6.90 13.38
N SER A 59 -8.57 -5.90 12.93
CA SER A 59 -8.04 -4.53 12.87
C SER A 59 -7.69 -4.07 14.28
N PRO A 60 -6.64 -3.25 14.47
CA PRO A 60 -6.35 -2.66 15.77
C PRO A 60 -7.58 -1.88 16.25
N THR A 61 -8.23 -2.36 17.32
CA THR A 61 -9.44 -1.74 17.87
C THR A 61 -9.13 -0.44 18.60
N ASP A 62 -7.90 -0.34 19.13
CA ASP A 62 -7.32 0.89 19.63
C ASP A 62 -6.31 1.39 18.60
N ILE A 63 -6.73 2.42 17.88
CA ILE A 63 -6.01 2.97 16.75
C ILE A 63 -4.67 3.58 17.16
N GLU A 64 -4.46 3.93 18.43
CA GLU A 64 -3.21 4.50 18.91
C GLU A 64 -2.29 3.42 19.48
N LYS A 65 -2.81 2.50 20.30
CA LYS A 65 -2.00 1.44 20.91
C LYS A 65 -1.48 0.40 19.91
N GLY A 66 -2.17 0.23 18.78
CA GLY A 66 -1.73 -0.63 17.67
C GLY A 66 -0.95 0.10 16.58
N ARG A 67 -0.55 1.36 16.80
CA ARG A 67 0.18 2.17 15.82
C ARG A 67 1.53 2.63 16.37
N ILE A 68 2.52 2.69 15.47
CA ILE A 68 3.77 3.40 15.74
C ILE A 68 3.65 4.79 15.15
N VAL A 69 3.70 5.83 15.99
CA VAL A 69 3.60 7.23 15.56
C VAL A 69 4.95 7.68 15.01
N ILE A 70 4.95 8.04 13.72
CA ILE A 70 6.15 8.48 13.01
C ILE A 70 6.19 9.99 12.87
N THR A 71 5.18 10.62 12.30
CA THR A 71 5.05 12.09 12.19
C THR A 71 3.58 12.49 12.10
N GLU A 72 3.27 13.77 11.88
CA GLU A 72 1.95 14.15 11.36
C GLU A 72 1.69 13.50 9.98
N ALA A 73 0.42 13.30 9.64
CA ALA A 73 -0.04 12.76 8.36
C ALA A 73 0.08 13.78 7.23
N GLY A 74 0.66 13.37 6.09
CA GLY A 74 0.86 14.21 4.90
C GLY A 74 0.23 13.62 3.65
N SER A 75 0.05 14.46 2.64
CA SER A 75 -0.46 14.02 1.34
C SER A 75 0.70 13.51 0.49
N GLU A 76 0.53 12.34 -0.13
CA GLU A 76 1.46 11.84 -1.15
C GLU A 76 1.65 12.87 -2.27
N MET A 77 0.57 13.56 -2.64
CA MET A 77 0.51 14.56 -3.70
C MET A 77 0.83 15.97 -3.19
N GLU A 78 1.61 16.16 -2.11
CA GLU A 78 2.05 17.49 -1.67
C GLU A 78 3.40 17.90 -2.29
N GLY A 79 3.58 19.16 -2.71
CA GLY A 79 4.92 19.66 -3.08
C GLY A 79 5.33 19.25 -4.49
N VAL A 80 6.57 18.79 -4.70
CA VAL A 80 7.12 18.52 -6.04
C VAL A 80 7.24 17.03 -6.29
N ILE A 81 6.67 16.53 -7.39
CA ILE A 81 6.83 15.15 -7.89
C ILE A 81 7.17 15.23 -9.37
N ALA A 82 8.29 14.62 -9.79
CA ALA A 82 8.77 14.70 -11.17
C ALA A 82 8.78 16.13 -11.77
N GLY A 83 9.09 17.14 -10.95
CA GLY A 83 9.08 18.55 -11.34
C GLY A 83 7.69 19.20 -11.47
N MET A 84 6.60 18.46 -11.24
CA MET A 84 5.24 19.01 -11.16
C MET A 84 4.97 19.52 -9.75
N GLU A 85 4.38 20.71 -9.64
CA GLU A 85 3.96 21.29 -8.37
C GLU A 85 2.53 20.89 -8.03
N PHE A 86 2.32 20.44 -6.80
CA PHE A 86 1.03 20.10 -6.25
C PHE A 86 0.72 20.92 -5.00
N GLU A 87 -0.56 20.99 -4.65
CA GLU A 87 -1.04 21.78 -3.53
C GLU A 87 -0.31 21.41 -2.24
N LYS A 88 0.17 22.44 -1.55
CA LYS A 88 0.83 22.28 -0.27
C LYS A 88 -0.18 22.26 0.85
N VAL A 89 -0.56 21.05 1.27
CA VAL A 89 -1.28 20.85 2.52
C VAL A 89 -0.29 21.00 3.69
N LYS A 90 -0.77 21.09 4.94
CA LYS A 90 0.05 21.30 6.15
C LYS A 90 1.33 20.45 6.10
N LYS A 91 2.52 21.08 6.21
CA LYS A 91 3.84 20.41 6.16
C LYS A 91 3.88 19.21 7.11
N SER A 92 3.74 18.01 6.57
CA SER A 92 3.83 16.79 7.36
C SER A 92 4.58 15.72 6.56
N GLY A 93 5.55 15.11 7.22
CA GLY A 93 6.46 14.15 6.60
C GLY A 93 5.93 12.73 6.64
N GLY A 94 4.69 12.52 6.21
CA GLY A 94 3.99 11.23 6.25
C GLY A 94 4.85 10.04 5.85
N THR A 95 4.47 8.86 6.33
CA THR A 95 5.21 7.62 6.03
C THR A 95 4.80 7.08 4.68
N HIS A 96 5.67 6.32 4.01
CA HIS A 96 5.30 5.67 2.76
C HIS A 96 5.99 4.31 2.66
N GLY A 97 7.31 4.30 2.50
CA GLY A 97 8.13 3.10 2.45
C GLY A 97 8.70 2.65 3.78
N SER A 98 8.80 1.33 3.98
CA SER A 98 9.53 0.79 5.13
C SER A 98 10.20 -0.56 4.89
N ALA A 99 11.39 -0.73 5.46
CA ALA A 99 12.21 -1.92 5.34
C ALA A 99 12.54 -2.54 6.72
N LEU A 100 12.34 -3.85 6.85
CA LEU A 100 12.77 -4.61 8.02
C LEU A 100 14.25 -5.01 7.90
N VAL A 101 15.04 -4.69 8.91
CA VAL A 101 16.48 -4.99 8.96
C VAL A 101 16.89 -5.68 10.26
N GLY A 102 18.12 -6.19 10.30
CA GLY A 102 18.68 -6.83 11.49
C GLY A 102 17.92 -8.10 11.91
N GLY A 103 17.40 -8.86 10.94
CA GLY A 103 16.57 -10.04 11.20
C GLY A 103 15.18 -9.70 11.74
N GLY A 104 14.60 -8.57 11.31
CA GLY A 104 13.27 -8.13 11.74
C GLY A 104 13.26 -7.45 13.11
N LYS A 105 14.40 -6.97 13.60
CA LYS A 105 14.52 -6.27 14.89
C LYS A 105 14.39 -4.76 14.77
N LYS A 106 14.65 -4.22 13.58
CA LYS A 106 14.56 -2.79 13.31
C LYS A 106 13.73 -2.53 12.07
N LEU A 107 13.01 -1.42 12.10
CA LEU A 107 12.31 -0.88 10.93
C LEU A 107 13.01 0.40 10.49
N VAL A 108 13.31 0.52 9.20
CA VAL A 108 13.80 1.74 8.57
C VAL A 108 12.66 2.32 7.75
N VAL A 109 12.36 3.60 7.91
CA VAL A 109 11.20 4.23 7.27
C VAL A 109 11.67 5.47 6.51
N GLY A 110 11.38 5.51 5.21
CA GLY A 110 11.51 6.68 4.37
C GLY A 110 10.27 7.56 4.48
N LEU A 111 10.47 8.86 4.62
CA LEU A 111 9.40 9.84 4.79
C LEU A 111 9.18 10.66 3.52
N LEU A 112 7.94 11.13 3.34
CA LEU A 112 7.53 12.00 2.23
C LEU A 112 8.24 13.37 2.21
N ASN A 113 8.96 13.72 3.28
CA ASN A 113 9.80 14.92 3.35
C ASN A 113 11.30 14.65 3.16
N GLY A 114 11.67 13.45 2.71
CA GLY A 114 13.05 13.07 2.42
C GLY A 114 13.88 12.70 3.65
N ASN A 115 13.27 12.63 4.83
CA ASN A 115 13.95 12.11 6.01
C ASN A 115 13.87 10.58 6.08
N VAL A 116 14.84 10.00 6.79
CA VAL A 116 14.83 8.61 7.23
C VAL A 116 14.76 8.56 8.75
N VAL A 117 13.94 7.66 9.28
CA VAL A 117 13.90 7.33 10.71
C VAL A 117 14.03 5.83 10.89
N THR A 118 14.49 5.41 12.07
CA THR A 118 14.57 4.00 12.45
C THR A 118 13.80 3.73 13.73
N TYR A 119 13.29 2.51 13.85
CA TYR A 119 12.65 2.00 15.06
C TYR A 119 13.35 0.75 15.54
N ASP A 120 13.57 0.65 16.83
CA ASP A 120 13.81 -0.62 17.49
C ASP A 120 12.45 -1.27 17.77
N LEU A 121 12.19 -2.44 17.16
CA LEU A 121 10.89 -3.10 17.26
C LEU A 121 10.70 -3.84 18.59
N LYS A 122 11.76 -4.00 19.40
CA LYS A 122 11.67 -4.58 20.74
C LYS A 122 11.26 -3.51 21.75
N THR A 123 11.84 -2.31 21.66
CA THR A 123 11.60 -1.22 22.63
C THR A 123 10.54 -0.22 22.17
N GLY A 124 10.26 -0.16 20.86
CA GLY A 124 9.45 0.90 20.26
C GLY A 124 10.19 2.23 20.12
N GLU A 125 11.48 2.28 20.44
CA GLU A 125 12.27 3.52 20.40
C GLU A 125 12.48 4.00 18.97
N LYS A 126 12.20 5.28 18.75
CA LYS A 126 12.34 5.98 17.47
C LYS A 126 13.62 6.83 17.45
N SER A 127 14.38 6.75 16.37
CA SER A 127 15.52 7.66 16.15
C SER A 127 15.08 9.09 15.78
N LYS A 128 16.00 10.04 15.95
CA LYS A 128 15.83 11.36 15.33
C LYS A 128 15.72 11.23 13.80
N PRO A 129 14.94 12.10 13.11
CA PRO A 129 14.93 12.17 11.66
C PRO A 129 16.30 12.55 11.11
N MET A 130 16.73 11.85 10.05
CA MET A 130 17.95 12.14 9.31
C MET A 130 17.57 12.63 7.92
N SER A 131 18.07 13.80 7.52
CA SER A 131 17.83 14.35 6.18
C SER A 131 18.66 13.58 5.16
N VAL A 132 18.00 12.96 4.18
CA VAL A 132 18.64 12.04 3.21
C VAL A 132 18.31 12.44 1.78
N GLY A 133 17.02 12.49 1.43
CA GLY A 133 16.52 12.77 0.09
C GLY A 133 15.51 13.90 0.08
N LYS A 134 14.50 13.80 -0.78
CA LYS A 134 13.47 14.82 -1.01
C LYS A 134 12.07 14.30 -0.68
N LYS A 135 11.70 13.13 -1.21
CA LYS A 135 10.38 12.52 -0.99
C LYS A 135 10.42 11.03 -1.31
N PHE A 136 10.49 10.19 -0.28
CA PHE A 136 10.60 8.75 -0.50
C PHE A 136 9.24 8.09 -0.75
N CYS A 137 9.15 7.22 -1.77
CA CYS A 137 8.01 6.33 -2.02
C CYS A 137 8.14 5.04 -1.23
N ASP A 138 9.22 4.29 -1.45
CA ASP A 138 9.44 3.00 -0.80
C ASP A 138 10.81 2.95 -0.10
N ALA A 139 11.00 1.87 0.64
CA ALA A 139 12.28 1.48 1.19
C ALA A 139 12.40 -0.04 1.08
N VAL A 140 13.39 -0.52 0.32
CA VAL A 140 13.63 -1.97 0.16
C VAL A 140 15.02 -2.36 0.60
N VAL A 141 15.15 -3.52 1.25
CA VAL A 141 16.47 -4.11 1.53
C VAL A 141 17.04 -4.64 0.22
N GLY A 142 18.25 -4.22 -0.13
CA GLY A 142 18.95 -4.78 -1.29
C GLY A 142 19.85 -5.96 -0.95
N PRO A 143 20.46 -6.56 -1.98
CA PRO A 143 21.25 -7.78 -1.84
C PRO A 143 22.52 -7.61 -1.00
N ASP A 144 22.99 -6.37 -0.83
CA ASP A 144 24.14 -5.99 -0.01
C ASP A 144 23.76 -5.69 1.47
N GLY A 145 22.47 -5.77 1.81
CA GLY A 145 21.95 -5.45 3.13
C GLY A 145 21.77 -3.96 3.41
N ASN A 146 22.03 -3.09 2.43
CA ASN A 146 21.68 -1.67 2.50
C ASN A 146 20.18 -1.48 2.21
N ILE A 147 19.68 -0.30 2.57
CA ILE A 147 18.32 0.14 2.23
C ILE A 147 18.38 1.01 0.98
N TYR A 148 17.54 0.67 0.02
CA TYR A 148 17.35 1.42 -1.20
C TYR A 148 16.06 2.20 -1.07
N LEU A 149 16.17 3.52 -1.19
CA LEU A 149 15.08 4.47 -1.01
C LEU A 149 14.79 5.14 -2.35
N GLU A 150 13.61 4.88 -2.88
CA GLU A 150 13.08 5.43 -4.13
C GLU A 150 12.57 6.85 -3.90
N ASP A 151 13.11 7.84 -4.62
CA ASP A 151 12.71 9.24 -4.48
C ASP A 151 11.80 9.69 -5.63
N MET A 152 10.58 10.10 -5.28
CA MET A 152 9.56 10.54 -6.23
C MET A 152 9.74 11.99 -6.70
N ALA A 153 10.50 12.80 -5.96
CA ALA A 153 10.69 14.20 -6.32
C ALA A 153 11.85 14.36 -7.31
N ASP A 154 12.93 13.59 -7.14
CA ASP A 154 14.13 13.69 -7.97
C ASP A 154 14.46 12.46 -8.83
N GLY A 155 13.68 11.37 -8.74
CA GLY A 155 13.82 10.20 -9.61
C GLY A 155 15.08 9.36 -9.36
N HIS A 156 15.78 9.60 -8.25
CA HIS A 156 16.95 8.82 -7.85
C HIS A 156 16.58 7.69 -6.91
N VAL A 157 17.50 6.72 -6.84
CA VAL A 157 17.56 5.73 -5.76
C VAL A 157 18.72 6.11 -4.85
N TYR A 158 18.42 6.27 -3.56
CA TYR A 158 19.42 6.51 -2.51
C TYR A 158 19.75 5.18 -1.82
N VAL A 159 21.04 4.91 -1.63
CA VAL A 159 21.51 3.72 -0.93
C VAL A 159 21.98 4.12 0.44
N TRP A 160 21.30 3.64 1.45
CA TRP A 160 21.49 4.01 2.85
C TRP A 160 21.98 2.82 3.66
N ASP A 161 23.12 2.97 4.31
CA ASP A 161 23.72 1.98 5.20
C ASP A 161 23.04 2.03 6.58
N PRO A 162 22.27 1.00 6.97
CA PRO A 162 21.56 0.99 8.25
C PRO A 162 22.47 0.79 9.47
N LYS A 163 23.73 0.39 9.28
CA LYS A 163 24.71 0.28 10.38
C LYS A 163 25.43 1.59 10.60
N GLY A 164 25.93 2.20 9.51
CA GLY A 164 26.63 3.48 9.54
C GLY A 164 25.72 4.71 9.60
N LEU A 165 24.40 4.52 9.41
CA LEU A 165 23.37 5.56 9.40
C LEU A 165 23.64 6.68 8.38
N LYS A 166 24.10 6.32 7.19
CA LYS A 166 24.52 7.28 6.16
C LYS A 166 24.20 6.81 4.75
N VAL A 167 24.07 7.76 3.83
CA VAL A 167 24.06 7.46 2.39
C VAL A 167 25.44 6.98 1.98
N VAL A 168 25.49 5.86 1.28
CA VAL A 168 26.72 5.29 0.70
C VAL A 168 26.73 5.36 -0.82
N ASP A 169 25.57 5.62 -1.44
CA ASP A 169 25.45 5.75 -2.88
C ASP A 169 24.17 6.49 -3.28
N LYS A 170 24.15 7.05 -4.49
CA LYS A 170 22.98 7.69 -5.10
C LYS A 170 23.12 7.62 -6.60
N PHE A 171 22.07 7.20 -7.30
CA PHE A 171 22.09 7.15 -8.76
C PHE A 171 20.71 7.47 -9.35
N PRO A 172 20.66 8.14 -10.51
CA PRO A 172 19.42 8.43 -11.22
C PRO A 172 18.90 7.17 -11.89
N ILE A 173 17.58 7.00 -11.92
CA ILE A 173 16.91 5.93 -12.67
C ILE A 173 15.83 6.49 -13.60
N GLY A 174 14.97 7.36 -13.10
CA GLY A 174 13.80 7.85 -13.83
C GLY A 174 13.41 9.27 -13.39
N LYS A 175 12.14 9.63 -13.57
CA LYS A 175 11.58 10.93 -13.16
C LYS A 175 11.00 10.92 -11.75
N ALA A 176 10.23 9.91 -11.40
CA ALA A 176 9.72 9.69 -10.05
C ALA A 176 9.60 8.20 -9.80
N VAL A 177 10.69 7.62 -9.28
CA VAL A 177 10.71 6.18 -9.02
C VAL A 177 9.97 5.86 -7.73
N CYS A 178 9.26 4.73 -7.71
CA CYS A 178 8.45 4.39 -6.54
C CYS A 178 8.69 2.99 -5.98
N GLY A 179 8.89 1.97 -6.82
CA GLY A 179 9.12 0.60 -6.33
C GLY A 179 10.31 -0.05 -6.99
N ILE A 180 11.07 -0.81 -6.20
CA ILE A 180 12.13 -1.70 -6.65
C ILE A 180 11.75 -3.15 -6.34
N ALA A 181 11.96 -4.04 -7.32
CA ALA A 181 11.83 -5.48 -7.14
C ALA A 181 13.05 -6.23 -7.72
N TRP A 182 13.75 -6.97 -6.87
CA TRP A 182 14.93 -7.74 -7.27
C TRP A 182 14.56 -8.98 -8.09
N THR A 183 15.40 -9.32 -9.08
CA THR A 183 15.33 -10.63 -9.72
C THR A 183 15.81 -11.73 -8.78
N LYS A 184 15.48 -12.99 -9.09
CA LYS A 184 15.96 -14.16 -8.32
C LYS A 184 17.49 -14.23 -8.22
N GLY A 185 18.19 -13.78 -9.26
CA GLY A 185 19.65 -13.77 -9.30
C GLY A 185 20.29 -12.60 -8.56
N LEU A 186 19.50 -11.61 -8.12
CA LEU A 186 19.96 -10.36 -7.51
C LEU A 186 20.94 -9.55 -8.38
N ASP A 187 21.05 -9.92 -9.66
CA ASP A 187 21.89 -9.28 -10.68
C ASP A 187 21.16 -8.12 -11.36
N LYS A 188 19.83 -8.12 -11.27
CA LYS A 188 18.96 -7.13 -11.89
C LYS A 188 17.87 -6.67 -10.93
N ALA A 189 17.33 -5.50 -11.21
CA ALA A 189 16.17 -4.96 -10.55
C ALA A 189 15.15 -4.47 -11.56
N TYR A 190 13.88 -4.67 -11.26
CA TYR A 190 12.79 -3.89 -11.85
C TYR A 190 12.62 -2.63 -11.03
N VAL A 191 12.41 -1.49 -11.67
CA VAL A 191 12.13 -0.21 -11.02
C VAL A 191 10.98 0.48 -11.73
N SER A 192 9.91 0.83 -11.02
CA SER A 192 8.79 1.59 -11.58
C SER A 192 9.08 3.09 -11.58
N ASP A 193 8.75 3.74 -12.69
CA ASP A 193 8.72 5.20 -12.83
C ASP A 193 7.27 5.65 -13.02
N MET A 194 6.76 6.26 -11.97
CA MET A 194 5.34 6.45 -11.74
C MET A 194 4.66 7.27 -12.85
N PRO A 195 5.00 8.55 -13.05
CA PRO A 195 4.34 9.38 -14.05
C PRO A 195 4.66 8.97 -15.48
N GLN A 196 5.72 8.18 -15.69
CA GLN A 196 6.11 7.72 -17.02
C GLN A 196 5.40 6.45 -17.44
N GLY A 197 4.88 5.65 -16.50
CA GLY A 197 4.26 4.37 -16.86
C GLY A 197 5.27 3.32 -17.34
N ILE A 198 6.52 3.43 -16.90
CA ILE A 198 7.63 2.58 -17.38
C ILE A 198 8.16 1.75 -16.23
N VAL A 199 8.38 0.46 -16.49
CA VAL A 199 9.25 -0.36 -15.62
C VAL A 199 10.62 -0.48 -16.27
N TYR A 200 11.64 0.07 -15.61
CA TYR A 200 13.02 -0.09 -16.00
C TYR A 200 13.55 -1.44 -15.50
N VAL A 201 14.29 -2.14 -16.35
CA VAL A 201 15.14 -3.26 -15.96
C VAL A 201 16.55 -2.74 -15.83
N ILE A 202 17.09 -2.79 -14.62
CA ILE A 202 18.41 -2.27 -14.26
C ILE A 202 19.37 -3.44 -14.13
N ASP A 203 20.51 -3.38 -14.81
CA ASP A 203 21.67 -4.20 -14.44
C ASP A 203 22.23 -3.65 -13.13
N TRP A 204 22.14 -4.42 -12.06
CA TRP A 204 22.35 -3.90 -10.73
C TRP A 204 23.81 -3.63 -10.41
N LYS A 205 24.71 -4.39 -11.02
CA LYS A 205 26.15 -4.23 -10.83
C LYS A 205 26.64 -2.91 -11.43
N THR A 206 26.10 -2.55 -12.60
CA THR A 206 26.49 -1.33 -13.31
C THR A 206 25.56 -0.15 -13.05
N LYS A 207 24.40 -0.40 -12.44
CA LYS A 207 23.31 0.56 -12.20
C LYS A 207 22.81 1.21 -13.49
N LYS A 208 22.84 0.47 -14.59
CA LYS A 208 22.40 0.96 -15.90
C LYS A 208 21.08 0.32 -16.28
N THR A 209 20.19 1.13 -16.84
CA THR A 209 19.00 0.64 -17.52
C THR A 209 19.41 -0.18 -18.74
N ILE A 210 18.99 -1.44 -18.78
CA ILE A 210 19.25 -2.38 -19.88
C ILE A 210 17.99 -2.69 -20.69
N LYS A 211 16.80 -2.40 -20.16
CA LYS A 211 15.54 -2.55 -20.86
C LYS A 211 14.47 -1.65 -20.24
N GLU A 212 13.52 -1.23 -21.07
CA GLU A 212 12.28 -0.57 -20.65
C GLU A 212 11.10 -1.50 -20.98
N ILE A 213 10.20 -1.66 -20.02
CA ILE A 213 8.93 -2.36 -20.19
C ILE A 213 7.84 -1.29 -20.19
N LYS A 214 7.06 -1.25 -21.26
CA LYS A 214 6.02 -0.26 -21.53
C LYS A 214 4.76 -0.96 -21.97
N ASP A 215 3.63 -0.38 -21.61
CA ASP A 215 2.30 -0.80 -22.04
C ASP A 215 1.42 0.45 -22.06
N PRO A 216 0.57 0.66 -23.08
CA PRO A 216 -0.33 1.80 -23.13
C PRO A 216 -1.28 1.92 -21.93
N GLU A 217 -1.59 0.82 -21.24
CA GLU A 217 -2.46 0.81 -20.06
C GLU A 217 -1.70 1.15 -18.76
N MET A 218 -0.37 1.22 -18.79
CA MET A 218 0.43 1.66 -17.64
C MET A 218 0.45 3.19 -17.54
N THR A 219 -0.70 3.80 -17.26
CA THR A 219 -0.80 5.24 -16.99
C THR A 219 -0.75 5.48 -15.49
N PHE A 220 0.41 5.87 -14.96
CA PHE A 220 0.65 6.15 -13.53
C PHE A 220 0.83 4.91 -12.63
N ILE A 221 1.93 4.19 -12.82
CA ILE A 221 2.24 2.99 -12.02
C ILE A 221 2.83 3.33 -10.65
N HIS A 222 2.62 2.49 -9.65
CA HIS A 222 3.16 2.69 -8.30
C HIS A 222 4.10 1.56 -7.89
N GLN A 223 3.66 0.72 -6.95
CA GLN A 223 4.44 -0.33 -6.36
C GLN A 223 4.62 -1.51 -7.30
N ILE A 224 5.80 -2.12 -7.20
CA ILE A 224 6.13 -3.35 -7.90
C ILE A 224 6.66 -4.37 -6.91
N LYS A 225 6.27 -5.62 -7.08
CA LYS A 225 6.75 -6.74 -6.26
C LYS A 225 6.83 -8.00 -7.10
N MET A 226 7.91 -8.77 -6.92
CA MET A 226 7.98 -10.11 -7.48
C MET A 226 7.00 -11.03 -6.75
N ALA A 227 6.28 -11.85 -7.50
CA ALA A 227 5.54 -12.97 -6.93
C ALA A 227 6.51 -13.97 -6.28
N PRO A 228 6.07 -14.76 -5.27
CA PRO A 228 6.94 -15.72 -4.59
C PRO A 228 7.60 -16.76 -5.50
N ASP A 229 6.99 -17.05 -6.66
CA ASP A 229 7.56 -17.95 -7.66
C ASP A 229 8.76 -17.35 -8.43
N MET A 230 9.01 -16.05 -8.26
CA MET A 230 10.01 -15.25 -8.97
C MET A 230 9.88 -15.28 -10.50
N ARG A 231 8.69 -15.60 -11.01
CA ARG A 231 8.37 -15.65 -12.44
C ARG A 231 7.45 -14.51 -12.86
N HIS A 232 6.57 -14.09 -11.96
CA HIS A 232 5.64 -12.99 -12.22
C HIS A 232 6.09 -11.74 -11.47
N LEU A 233 6.05 -10.60 -12.16
CA LEU A 233 6.16 -9.28 -11.55
C LEU A 233 4.75 -8.70 -11.45
N TRP A 234 4.34 -8.29 -10.26
CA TRP A 234 3.10 -7.56 -10.07
C TRP A 234 3.41 -6.08 -9.98
N ILE A 235 2.58 -5.28 -10.65
CA ILE A 235 2.70 -3.83 -10.72
C ILE A 235 1.33 -3.30 -10.37
N SER A 236 1.24 -2.42 -9.38
CA SER A 236 0.04 -1.61 -9.23
C SER A 236 0.07 -0.56 -10.32
N ALA A 237 -0.87 -0.67 -11.26
CA ALA A 237 -1.15 0.35 -12.26
C ALA A 237 -2.51 0.98 -11.92
N PRO A 238 -2.61 1.72 -10.81
CA PRO A 238 -3.82 2.45 -10.57
C PRO A 238 -3.94 3.51 -11.67
N ASN A 239 -5.07 3.56 -12.37
CA ASN A 239 -5.42 4.71 -13.22
C ASN A 239 -5.77 5.94 -12.35
N GLU A 240 -4.93 6.23 -11.36
CA GLU A 240 -5.08 7.31 -10.37
C GLU A 240 -4.89 8.69 -11.02
N PHE A 241 -4.14 8.74 -12.13
CA PHE A 241 -3.88 9.97 -12.86
C PHE A 241 -3.81 9.73 -14.37
N ASP A 242 -4.97 9.79 -15.02
CA ASP A 242 -5.03 10.07 -16.46
C ASP A 242 -5.71 11.43 -16.66
N PRO A 243 -4.99 12.47 -17.10
CA PRO A 243 -5.55 13.79 -17.31
C PRO A 243 -6.67 13.83 -18.39
N GLY A 244 -6.85 12.75 -19.16
CA GLY A 244 -7.91 12.58 -20.15
C GLY A 244 -9.06 11.63 -19.77
N LEU A 245 -8.97 10.89 -18.65
CA LEU A 245 -10.05 9.95 -18.26
C LEU A 245 -11.16 10.62 -17.46
N LYS A 246 -12.40 10.24 -17.77
CA LYS A 246 -13.58 10.68 -17.03
C LYS A 246 -13.80 9.75 -15.82
N PRO A 247 -14.19 10.27 -14.65
CA PRO A 247 -14.55 9.42 -13.52
C PRO A 247 -15.59 8.36 -13.91
N GLY A 248 -15.34 7.10 -13.54
CA GLY A 248 -16.26 5.98 -13.81
C GLY A 248 -16.19 5.33 -15.20
N THR A 249 -15.27 5.76 -16.07
CA THR A 249 -15.09 5.13 -17.40
C THR A 249 -13.98 4.07 -17.44
N HIS A 250 -13.35 3.77 -16.30
CA HIS A 250 -12.28 2.78 -16.22
C HIS A 250 -12.85 1.36 -16.26
N LYS A 251 -12.23 0.47 -17.05
CA LYS A 251 -12.27 -0.96 -16.77
C LYS A 251 -11.12 -1.24 -15.79
N SER A 252 -11.47 -1.71 -14.60
CA SER A 252 -10.54 -2.20 -13.57
C SER A 252 -9.93 -3.53 -13.96
#